data_AF-A0A7S0CQU9-F1
#
_entry.id   AF-A0A7S0CQU9-F1
#
_cell.length_a   1.000
_cell.length_b   1.000
_cell.length_c   1.000
_cell.angle_alpha   90.00
_cell.angle_beta   90.00
_cell.angle_gamma   90.00
#
_symmetry.space_group_name_H-M   'P 1'
#
loop_
_entity.id
_entity.type
_entity.pdbx_description
1 polymer ?
#
loop_
_entity_poly.entity_id
_entity_poly.type
_entity_poly.pdbx_seq_one_letter_code
_entity_poly.pdbx_strand_id
1 'polypeptide(L)'
;RTASARPGQATMTESRSTAAHRKAVAALAVLALACQPCGAVPSGTTEYTNVQIANEEWSPETTFGNAKANLQIGVRANALNSFQDIGFGYVGNAAQHKPPAVIAYEQTSAAGETKGDLVFGTRGSTSGSTAAVEQVRIRSDGTVDVESVRFTGSQIGIS
;
A
#
# COMPACT_ATOMS: atom_id res chain seq x y z
N ARG A 1 80.62 32.12 -38.12
CA ARG A 1 79.79 32.06 -36.90
C ARG A 1 78.50 32.81 -37.24
N THR A 2 77.29 32.28 -37.15
CA THR A 2 76.77 31.19 -36.32
C THR A 2 75.43 30.73 -36.94
N ALA A 3 75.23 29.40 -36.99
CA ALA A 3 73.95 28.78 -37.29
C ALA A 3 72.99 28.86 -36.09
N SER A 4 71.68 28.93 -36.33
CA SER A 4 70.62 28.75 -35.33
C SER A 4 69.27 28.64 -36.06
N ALA A 5 68.29 27.78 -35.78
CA ALA A 5 68.17 26.46 -35.17
C ALA A 5 66.74 25.96 -35.55
N ARG A 6 66.56 24.66 -35.83
CA ARG A 6 65.25 23.94 -35.76
C ARG A 6 64.99 23.64 -34.26
N PRO A 7 63.78 23.43 -33.69
CA PRO A 7 62.48 23.03 -34.26
C PRO A 7 61.21 23.71 -33.65
N GLY A 8 60.05 23.54 -34.30
CA GLY A 8 58.75 23.80 -33.68
C GLY A 8 58.40 22.71 -32.67
N GLN A 9 58.44 23.04 -31.37
CA GLN A 9 57.95 22.19 -30.28
C GLN A 9 56.46 22.49 -30.06
N ALA A 10 55.60 21.51 -30.34
CA ALA A 10 54.18 21.58 -29.99
C ALA A 10 54.03 21.55 -28.47
N THR A 11 53.60 22.67 -27.88
CA THR A 11 53.25 22.75 -26.45
C THR A 11 51.78 22.37 -26.31
N MET A 12 51.51 21.13 -25.91
CA MET A 12 50.20 20.72 -25.40
C MET A 12 49.92 21.52 -24.13
N THR A 13 49.01 22.49 -24.23
CA THR A 13 48.51 23.24 -23.08
C THR A 13 47.40 22.41 -22.45
N GLU A 14 47.68 21.73 -21.34
CA GLU A 14 46.62 21.15 -20.53
C GLU A 14 45.74 22.29 -19.99
N SER A 15 44.46 22.25 -20.36
CA SER A 15 43.47 23.24 -19.96
C SER A 15 43.21 23.13 -18.45
N ARG A 16 43.84 24.01 -17.66
CA ARG A 16 43.58 24.14 -16.22
C ARG A 16 42.16 24.67 -16.03
N SER A 17 41.31 23.90 -15.35
CA SER A 17 39.94 24.33 -15.08
C SER A 17 39.92 25.62 -14.24
N THR A 18 39.24 26.65 -14.75
CA THR A 18 39.18 27.97 -14.13
C THR A 18 38.36 27.91 -12.83
N ALA A 19 38.54 28.88 -11.94
CA ALA A 19 37.78 28.95 -10.68
C ALA A 19 36.26 29.00 -10.93
N ALA A 20 35.83 29.62 -12.03
CA ALA A 20 34.44 29.62 -12.48
C ALA A 20 33.95 28.21 -12.85
N HIS A 21 34.79 27.42 -13.55
CA HIS A 21 34.48 26.03 -13.88
C HIS A 21 34.32 25.16 -12.64
N ARG A 22 35.20 25.32 -11.64
CA ARG A 22 35.11 24.58 -10.37
C ARG A 22 33.85 24.92 -9.57
N LYS A 23 33.44 26.19 -9.58
CA LYS A 23 32.19 26.63 -8.94
C LYS A 23 30.96 26.11 -9.67
N ALA A 24 30.97 26.09 -11.00
CA ALA A 24 29.88 25.52 -11.80
C ALA A 24 29.73 24.01 -11.58
N VAL A 25 30.84 23.27 -11.52
CA VAL A 25 30.84 21.84 -11.20
C VAL A 25 30.34 21.57 -9.78
N ALA A 26 30.76 22.37 -8.80
CA ALA A 26 30.27 22.26 -7.42
C ALA A 26 28.77 22.58 -7.32
N ALA A 27 28.30 23.61 -8.02
CA ALA A 27 26.87 23.96 -8.05
C ALA A 27 26.02 22.87 -8.73
N LEU A 28 26.52 22.26 -9.81
CA LEU A 28 25.85 21.16 -10.49
C LEU A 28 25.82 19.89 -9.62
N ALA A 29 26.87 19.63 -8.85
CA ALA A 29 26.91 18.52 -7.89
C ALA A 29 25.94 18.73 -6.72
N VAL A 30 25.82 19.96 -6.21
CA VAL A 30 24.85 20.32 -5.16
C VAL A 30 23.41 20.24 -5.70
N LEU A 31 23.17 20.68 -6.94
CA LEU A 31 21.85 20.57 -7.58
C LEU A 31 21.45 19.11 -7.84
N ALA A 32 22.41 18.25 -8.21
CA ALA A 32 22.19 16.82 -8.37
C ALA A 32 21.86 16.11 -7.03
N LEU A 33 22.47 16.55 -5.93
CA LEU A 33 22.17 16.03 -4.59
C LEU A 33 20.83 16.55 -4.04
N ALA A 34 20.46 17.79 -4.38
CA ALA A 34 19.17 18.38 -4.02
C ALA A 34 17.99 17.86 -4.85
N CYS A 35 18.25 17.26 -6.02
CA CYS A 35 17.26 16.64 -6.90
C CYS A 35 17.16 15.11 -6.71
N GLN A 36 17.58 14.57 -5.56
CA GLN A 36 17.27 13.19 -5.22
C GLN A 36 15.73 13.05 -5.15
N PRO A 37 15.11 12.12 -5.91
CA PRO A 37 13.67 11.95 -5.83
C PRO A 37 13.30 11.56 -4.40
N CYS A 38 12.46 12.39 -3.77
CA CYS A 38 11.73 12.01 -2.58
C CYS A 38 11.00 10.69 -2.87
N GLY A 39 11.42 9.60 -2.22
CA GLY A 39 10.62 8.37 -2.09
C GLY A 39 10.86 7.23 -3.08
N ALA A 40 11.96 7.18 -3.84
CA ALA A 40 12.26 5.96 -4.61
C ALA A 40 12.89 4.89 -3.70
N VAL A 41 12.08 3.89 -3.31
CA VAL A 41 12.56 2.64 -2.73
C VAL A 41 13.49 1.95 -3.76
N PRO A 42 14.74 1.60 -3.41
CA PRO A 42 15.71 1.07 -4.36
C PRO A 42 15.24 -0.25 -4.99
N SER A 43 15.00 -0.25 -6.29
CA SER A 43 14.74 -1.49 -7.03
C SER A 43 15.99 -2.37 -7.00
N GLY A 44 16.00 -3.47 -6.25
CA GLY A 44 17.18 -4.35 -6.31
C GLY A 44 17.27 -5.59 -5.43
N THR A 45 16.45 -5.77 -4.41
CA THR A 45 16.33 -7.04 -3.66
C THR A 45 14.88 -7.17 -3.23
N THR A 46 14.29 -8.38 -3.23
CA THR A 46 12.84 -8.60 -3.04
C THR A 46 12.31 -7.93 -1.76
N GLU A 47 11.84 -6.70 -1.89
CA GLU A 47 11.33 -5.90 -0.80
C GLU A 47 9.80 -6.06 -0.75
N TYR A 48 9.32 -6.88 0.18
CA TYR A 48 7.96 -6.72 0.67
C TYR A 48 7.98 -5.48 1.57
N THR A 49 7.68 -4.31 1.01
CA THR A 49 7.40 -3.14 1.82
C THR A 49 6.06 -3.36 2.50
N ASN A 50 6.07 -3.77 3.78
CA ASN A 50 4.87 -3.70 4.57
C ASN A 50 4.42 -2.23 4.59
N VAL A 51 3.18 -1.96 4.19
CA VAL A 51 2.59 -0.65 4.44
C VAL A 51 2.39 -0.55 5.95
N GLN A 52 3.25 0.20 6.62
CA GLN A 52 3.13 0.45 8.04
C GLN A 52 2.22 1.66 8.25
N ILE A 53 1.06 1.43 8.85
CA ILE A 53 0.14 2.49 9.28
C ILE A 53 0.25 2.56 10.80
N ALA A 54 0.86 3.63 11.31
CA ALA A 54 1.03 3.88 12.74
C ALA A 54 0.65 5.34 13.04
N ASN A 55 -0.06 5.57 14.15
CA ASN A 55 -0.18 6.89 14.74
C ASN A 55 0.74 6.99 15.96
N GLU A 56 1.67 7.93 15.95
CA GLU A 56 2.38 8.32 17.18
C GLU A 56 1.47 9.28 17.96
N GLU A 57 0.45 8.72 18.62
CA GLU A 57 -0.49 9.51 19.43
C GLU A 57 -0.05 9.51 20.91
N TRP A 58 0.31 10.67 21.44
CA TRP A 58 0.72 10.86 22.84
C TRP A 58 -0.41 10.58 23.86
N SER A 59 -1.66 10.51 23.40
CA SER A 59 -2.83 10.16 24.20
C SER A 59 -3.75 9.21 23.41
N PRO A 60 -3.49 7.89 23.45
CA PRO A 60 -4.26 6.93 22.67
C PRO A 60 -5.71 6.86 23.14
N GLU A 61 -6.59 6.53 22.21
CA GLU A 61 -8.00 6.30 22.51
C GLU A 61 -8.17 5.03 23.35
N THR A 62 -8.87 5.14 24.49
CA THR A 62 -9.12 4.02 25.42
C THR A 62 -10.51 3.40 25.25
N THR A 63 -11.33 3.98 24.36
CA THR A 63 -12.69 3.51 24.07
C THR A 63 -12.71 2.83 22.70
N PHE A 64 -13.20 1.59 22.66
CA PHE A 64 -13.29 0.82 21.41
C PHE A 64 -14.17 1.53 20.37
N GLY A 65 -13.66 1.68 19.14
CA GLY A 65 -14.44 2.15 17.98
C GLY A 65 -14.82 3.63 18.00
N ASN A 66 -14.09 4.48 18.71
CA ASN A 66 -14.36 5.92 18.79
C ASN A 66 -13.59 6.70 17.69
N ALA A 67 -13.49 8.03 17.80
CA ALA A 67 -13.15 8.92 16.68
C ALA A 67 -11.73 8.77 16.10
N LYS A 68 -10.83 8.02 16.73
CA LYS A 68 -9.40 7.93 16.35
C LYS A 68 -9.03 6.57 15.79
N ALA A 69 -9.75 6.09 14.78
CA ALA A 69 -9.38 4.87 14.06
C ALA A 69 -8.01 5.04 13.37
N ASN A 70 -7.06 4.17 13.71
CA ASN A 70 -5.72 4.16 13.09
C ASN A 70 -5.76 3.85 11.58
N LEU A 71 -6.77 3.09 11.16
CA LEU A 71 -7.06 2.80 9.76
C LEU A 71 -8.56 2.69 9.58
N GLN A 72 -9.12 3.54 8.72
CA GLN A 72 -10.51 3.47 8.29
C GLN A 72 -10.56 3.27 6.77
N ILE A 73 -11.37 2.31 6.33
CA ILE A 73 -11.55 1.98 4.91
C ILE A 73 -12.99 2.31 4.52
N GLY A 74 -13.20 2.89 3.33
CA GLY A 74 -14.55 3.12 2.78
C GLY A 74 -15.28 4.38 3.27
N VAL A 75 -14.54 5.39 3.78
CA VAL A 75 -15.12 6.65 4.29
C VAL A 75 -16.01 7.32 3.23
N ARG A 76 -17.25 7.70 3.61
CA ARG A 76 -18.29 8.36 2.77
C ARG A 76 -18.99 7.49 1.72
N ALA A 77 -18.83 6.17 1.73
CA ALA A 77 -19.69 5.29 0.94
C ALA A 77 -21.10 5.20 1.57
N ASN A 78 -21.96 6.19 1.31
CA ASN A 78 -23.34 6.22 1.83
C ASN A 78 -24.29 5.62 0.79
N ALA A 79 -24.29 4.30 0.65
CA ALA A 79 -25.25 3.59 -0.17
C ALA A 79 -25.72 2.33 0.56
N LEU A 80 -27.03 2.09 0.57
CA LEU A 80 -27.59 0.85 1.10
C LEU A 80 -27.09 -0.35 0.30
N ASN A 81 -26.81 -1.45 0.98
CA ASN A 81 -26.35 -2.72 0.41
C ASN A 81 -25.06 -2.55 -0.40
N SER A 82 -24.19 -1.62 0.04
CA SER A 82 -22.88 -1.43 -0.54
C SER A 82 -21.81 -2.04 0.34
N PHE A 83 -20.87 -2.74 -0.28
CA PHE A 83 -19.72 -3.34 0.39
C PHE A 83 -18.52 -2.39 0.31
N GLN A 84 -17.86 -2.21 1.45
CA GLN A 84 -16.53 -1.61 1.56
C GLN A 84 -15.57 -2.71 1.98
N ASP A 85 -14.74 -3.19 1.06
CA ASP A 85 -14.05 -4.45 1.22
C ASP A 85 -12.52 -4.40 1.12
N ILE A 86 -11.90 -5.43 1.67
CA ILE A 86 -10.48 -5.75 1.57
C ILE A 86 -10.41 -7.13 0.93
N GLY A 87 -9.94 -7.17 -0.31
CA GLY A 87 -9.72 -8.40 -1.06
C GLY A 87 -8.35 -9.03 -0.81
N PHE A 88 -8.31 -10.35 -0.72
CA PHE A 88 -7.11 -11.15 -0.55
C PHE A 88 -6.99 -12.22 -1.64
N GLY A 89 -5.76 -12.53 -2.02
CA GLY A 89 -5.41 -13.60 -2.95
C GLY A 89 -5.21 -13.13 -4.39
N TYR A 90 -4.95 -14.10 -5.27
CA TYR A 90 -4.65 -13.83 -6.68
C TYR A 90 -5.93 -13.50 -7.47
N VAL A 91 -5.88 -12.41 -8.22
CA VAL A 91 -6.89 -12.03 -9.22
C VAL A 91 -6.25 -12.10 -10.61
N GLY A 92 -7.01 -12.66 -11.56
CA GLY A 92 -6.57 -12.82 -12.93
C GLY A 92 -6.70 -11.53 -13.74
N ASN A 93 -7.05 -11.66 -15.02
CA ASN A 93 -7.30 -10.52 -15.88
C ASN A 93 -8.45 -9.62 -15.34
N ALA A 94 -8.59 -8.41 -15.90
CA ALA A 94 -9.56 -7.41 -15.44
C ALA A 94 -11.03 -7.90 -15.45
N ALA A 95 -11.40 -8.82 -16.35
CA ALA A 95 -12.73 -9.43 -16.39
C ALA A 95 -12.97 -10.48 -15.28
N GLN A 96 -11.92 -10.82 -14.53
CA GLN A 96 -11.85 -11.83 -13.48
C GLN A 96 -11.39 -11.23 -12.14
N HIS A 97 -11.67 -9.95 -11.93
CA HIS A 97 -11.25 -9.21 -10.75
C HIS A 97 -12.16 -9.51 -9.53
N LYS A 98 -12.18 -10.77 -9.11
CA LYS A 98 -12.90 -11.22 -7.92
C LYS A 98 -11.91 -11.89 -6.97
N PRO A 99 -11.53 -11.24 -5.85
CA PRO A 99 -10.57 -11.80 -4.91
C PRO A 99 -11.09 -13.13 -4.32
N PRO A 100 -10.21 -14.13 -4.12
CA PRO A 100 -10.56 -15.39 -3.48
C PRO A 100 -11.11 -15.28 -2.05
N ALA A 101 -10.66 -14.29 -1.27
CA ALA A 101 -11.15 -14.05 0.09
C ALA A 101 -11.37 -12.56 0.32
N VAL A 102 -12.38 -12.24 1.12
CA VAL A 102 -12.82 -10.86 1.34
C VAL A 102 -13.21 -10.65 2.80
N ILE A 103 -12.83 -9.50 3.35
CA ILE A 103 -13.41 -8.93 4.56
C ILE A 103 -14.11 -7.65 4.14
N ALA A 104 -15.40 -7.50 4.46
CA ALA A 104 -16.17 -6.35 4.03
C ALA A 104 -17.09 -5.81 5.13
N TYR A 105 -17.30 -4.51 5.14
CA TYR A 105 -18.44 -3.89 5.81
C TYR A 105 -19.58 -3.74 4.80
N GLU A 106 -20.77 -4.20 5.13
CA GLU A 106 -21.98 -4.01 4.34
C GLU A 106 -22.90 -3.01 5.02
N GLN A 107 -23.11 -1.84 4.41
CA GLN A 107 -24.03 -0.85 4.96
C GLN A 107 -25.50 -1.29 4.79
N THR A 108 -26.19 -1.56 5.91
CA THR A 108 -27.60 -1.96 5.93
C THR A 108 -28.55 -0.80 6.27
N SER A 109 -28.02 0.33 6.75
CA SER A 109 -28.76 1.58 6.97
C SER A 109 -27.98 2.79 6.50
N ALA A 110 -28.61 3.67 5.72
CA ALA A 110 -28.05 4.95 5.28
C ALA A 110 -28.43 6.13 6.18
N ALA A 111 -29.22 5.90 7.24
CA ALA A 111 -29.64 6.94 8.17
C ALA A 111 -28.53 7.30 9.18
N GLY A 112 -28.40 8.58 9.51
CA GLY A 112 -27.40 9.09 10.47
C GLY A 112 -25.96 8.77 10.04
N GLU A 113 -25.12 8.39 11.01
CA GLU A 113 -23.74 7.92 10.78
C GLU A 113 -23.66 6.45 10.30
N THR A 114 -24.77 5.95 9.76
CA THR A 114 -24.94 4.62 9.16
C THR A 114 -24.72 3.46 10.14
N LYS A 115 -25.13 2.26 9.72
CA LYS A 115 -24.77 1.00 10.39
C LYS A 115 -24.82 -0.13 9.38
N GLY A 116 -24.18 -1.23 9.74
CA GLY A 116 -23.95 -2.31 8.81
C GLY A 116 -23.36 -3.54 9.47
N ASP A 117 -23.15 -4.55 8.66
CA ASP A 117 -22.67 -5.85 9.09
C ASP A 117 -21.21 -6.02 8.68
N LEU A 118 -20.44 -6.76 9.48
CA LEU A 118 -19.10 -7.19 9.10
C LEU A 118 -19.17 -8.60 8.49
N VAL A 119 -18.64 -8.77 7.29
CA VAL A 119 -18.80 -9.99 6.48
C VAL A 119 -17.45 -10.55 6.08
N PHE A 120 -17.30 -11.87 6.23
CA PHE A 120 -16.15 -12.64 5.78
C PHE A 120 -16.59 -13.60 4.69
N GLY A 121 -15.91 -13.59 3.54
CA GLY A 121 -16.25 -14.46 2.42
C GLY A 121 -15.03 -15.19 1.85
N THR A 122 -15.27 -16.40 1.33
CA THR A 122 -14.25 -17.15 0.58
C THR A 122 -14.83 -17.74 -0.69
N ARG A 123 -13.98 -17.98 -1.69
CA ARG A 123 -14.34 -18.60 -2.95
C ARG A 123 -13.99 -20.08 -2.96
N GLY A 124 -14.99 -20.93 -3.19
CA GLY A 124 -14.82 -22.39 -3.31
C GLY A 124 -14.28 -22.89 -4.66
N SER A 125 -13.82 -22.01 -5.55
CA SER A 125 -13.30 -22.38 -6.89
C SER A 125 -12.11 -21.54 -7.32
N THR A 126 -11.38 -22.02 -8.33
CA THR A 126 -10.25 -21.30 -8.93
C THR A 126 -10.66 -20.39 -10.10
N SER A 127 -11.94 -20.41 -10.49
CA SER A 127 -12.45 -19.52 -11.54
C SER A 127 -12.42 -18.07 -11.06
N GLY A 128 -11.64 -17.23 -11.73
CA GLY A 128 -11.57 -15.79 -11.46
C GLY A 128 -12.88 -15.03 -11.72
N SER A 129 -13.84 -15.66 -12.41
CA SER A 129 -15.19 -15.11 -12.62
C SER A 129 -16.16 -15.45 -11.49
N THR A 130 -15.82 -16.37 -10.60
CA THR A 130 -16.64 -16.71 -9.43
C THR A 130 -16.31 -15.76 -8.28
N ALA A 131 -17.33 -15.23 -7.60
CA ALA A 131 -17.17 -14.36 -6.43
C ALA A 131 -16.91 -15.19 -5.16
N ALA A 132 -16.36 -14.55 -4.13
CA ALA A 132 -16.42 -15.10 -2.78
C ALA A 132 -17.88 -15.19 -2.33
N VAL A 133 -18.19 -16.23 -1.55
CA VAL A 133 -19.47 -16.42 -0.88
C VAL A 133 -19.28 -16.16 0.61
N GLU A 134 -20.26 -15.54 1.24
CA GLU A 134 -20.29 -15.33 2.69
C GLU A 134 -20.06 -16.64 3.45
N GLN A 135 -19.23 -16.56 4.50
CA GLN A 135 -18.94 -17.66 5.41
C GLN A 135 -19.32 -17.30 6.84
N VAL A 136 -19.06 -16.06 7.24
CA VAL A 136 -19.38 -15.53 8.56
C VAL A 136 -19.87 -14.09 8.41
N ARG A 137 -20.92 -13.74 9.14
CA ARG A 137 -21.43 -12.36 9.25
C ARG A 137 -21.67 -12.01 10.70
N ILE A 138 -21.15 -10.86 11.11
CA ILE A 138 -21.47 -10.22 12.38
C ILE A 138 -22.46 -9.10 12.06
N ARG A 139 -23.70 -9.27 12.49
CA ARG A 139 -24.79 -8.33 12.27
C ARG A 139 -24.61 -7.09 13.14
N SER A 140 -25.14 -5.96 12.72
CA SER A 140 -25.13 -4.72 13.52
C SER A 140 -25.82 -4.83 14.89
N ASP A 141 -26.66 -5.85 15.11
CA ASP A 141 -27.30 -6.16 16.40
C ASP A 141 -26.45 -7.06 17.31
N GLY A 142 -25.26 -7.46 16.86
CA GLY A 142 -24.32 -8.30 17.59
C GLY A 142 -24.47 -9.81 17.37
N THR A 143 -25.45 -10.25 16.59
CA THR A 143 -25.60 -11.67 16.24
C THR A 143 -24.53 -12.11 15.22
N VAL A 144 -24.17 -13.40 15.26
CA VAL A 144 -23.17 -13.99 14.36
C VAL A 144 -23.80 -15.13 13.57
N ASP A 145 -23.84 -14.99 12.26
CA ASP A 145 -24.24 -16.05 11.33
C ASP A 145 -22.99 -16.77 10.82
N VAL A 146 -23.06 -18.11 10.72
CA VAL A 146 -22.01 -18.95 10.16
C VAL A 146 -22.61 -19.93 9.17
N GLU A 147 -22.13 -19.92 7.93
CA GLU A 147 -22.65 -20.74 6.84
C GLU A 147 -22.47 -22.25 7.12
N SER A 148 -21.30 -22.63 7.64
CA SER A 148 -21.03 -24.02 7.99
C SER A 148 -20.04 -24.13 9.15
N VAL A 149 -20.39 -24.96 10.13
CA VAL A 149 -19.51 -25.30 11.27
C VAL A 149 -19.19 -26.78 11.21
N ARG A 150 -17.90 -27.11 11.17
CA ARG A 150 -17.42 -28.49 11.32
C ARG A 150 -16.76 -28.66 12.68
N PHE A 151 -17.33 -29.51 13.52
CA PHE A 151 -16.69 -29.95 14.75
C PHE A 151 -15.74 -31.11 14.45
N THR A 152 -14.48 -31.00 14.86
CA THR A 152 -13.46 -32.04 14.63
C THR A 152 -13.27 -32.97 15.84
N GLY A 153 -14.10 -32.84 16.88
CA GLY A 153 -14.09 -33.66 18.09
C GLY A 153 -15.48 -33.87 18.68
N SER A 154 -15.60 -34.71 19.71
CA SER A 154 -16.88 -35.17 20.26
C SER A 154 -17.64 -34.18 21.15
N GLN A 155 -17.06 -33.03 21.51
CA GLN A 155 -17.74 -32.04 22.35
C GLN A 155 -18.31 -30.90 21.50
N ILE A 156 -19.61 -30.96 21.23
CA ILE A 156 -20.42 -29.78 20.95
C ILE A 156 -20.90 -29.30 22.32
N GLY A 157 -20.28 -28.25 22.85
CA GLY A 157 -20.66 -27.63 24.12
C GLY A 157 -21.95 -26.82 24.01
N ILE A 158 -23.06 -27.48 23.70
CA ILE A 158 -24.41 -26.92 23.89
C ILE A 158 -24.80 -27.18 25.34
N SER A 159 -24.64 -26.17 26.20
CA SER A 159 -25.14 -26.17 27.58
C SER A 159 -26.49 -25.49 27.69
#